data_AF-A0A0L8IA46-F1
#
_entry.id   AF-A0A0L8IA46-F1
#
_cell.length_a   1.000
_cell.length_b   1.000
_cell.length_c   1.000
_cell.angle_alpha   90.00
_cell.angle_beta   90.00
_cell.angle_gamma   90.00
#
_symmetry.space_group_name_H-M   'P 1'
#
loop_
_entity.id
_entity.type
_entity.pdbx_description
1 polymer ?
#
loop_
_entity_poly.entity_id
_entity_poly.type
_entity_poly.pdbx_seq_one_letter_code
_entity_poly.pdbx_strand_id
1 'polypeptide(L)'
;MPEYAPRRRHDCVSTAQNNGVRSQIVDATLKRSFLCDYVEVVELTNQSKISYRSGILSDLSDFVCVDLKNNFTIPVWLANRTTIATTNETAHFVTDFLLARIPGKLKLYRGSDTADNETLYSIEFINMLIPSEFTAHILKLKKKRCIMLLKNVDATNGHCNGTHYIIVSLYDHVIEAKVASGPCAGSTLLIPRIPHVSQEMEFPFPFTCKQFPLKPAFVLTCNKAEGQTFEQIGIYLPRQFFSHGQL
;
A
#
# COMPACT_ATOMS: atom_id res chain seq x y z
N MET A 1 44.53 28.24 -21.70
CA MET A 1 43.27 28.47 -22.44
C MET A 1 43.17 27.44 -23.54
N PRO A 2 42.08 26.67 -23.54
CA PRO A 2 41.17 26.69 -24.68
C PRO A 2 39.72 26.90 -24.26
N GLU A 3 38.98 27.59 -25.14
CA GLU A 3 37.56 27.94 -25.05
C GLU A 3 36.67 26.70 -25.01
N TYR A 4 35.72 26.67 -24.05
CA TYR A 4 34.53 25.83 -24.16
C TYR A 4 33.37 26.70 -24.66
N ALA A 5 33.02 26.53 -25.94
CA ALA A 5 31.86 27.13 -26.57
C ALA A 5 30.55 26.61 -25.93
N PRO A 6 29.48 27.43 -25.85
CA PRO A 6 28.20 26.99 -25.31
C PRO A 6 27.46 26.13 -26.35
N ARG A 7 27.22 24.84 -26.02
CA ARG A 7 26.37 23.99 -26.87
C ARG A 7 24.89 24.27 -26.59
N ARG A 8 24.18 24.45 -27.69
CA ARG A 8 22.78 24.86 -27.83
C ARG A 8 21.83 23.99 -27.02
N ARG A 9 20.86 24.63 -26.35
CA ARG A 9 19.63 23.97 -25.89
C ARG A 9 18.93 23.38 -27.11
N HIS A 10 18.87 22.06 -27.18
CA HIS A 10 17.86 21.41 -27.99
C HIS A 10 16.60 21.34 -27.15
N ASP A 11 15.65 22.21 -27.45
CA ASP A 11 14.26 22.05 -27.03
C ASP A 11 13.70 20.80 -27.71
N CYS A 12 13.86 19.65 -27.07
CA CYS A 12 13.14 18.44 -27.46
C CYS A 12 11.69 18.55 -26.98
N VAL A 13 10.88 19.24 -27.77
CA VAL A 13 9.42 19.04 -27.74
C VAL A 13 9.17 17.67 -28.37
N SER A 14 9.11 16.62 -27.55
CA SER A 14 8.58 15.33 -27.97
C SER A 14 7.09 15.27 -27.60
N THR A 15 6.25 15.47 -28.60
CA THR A 15 4.85 15.08 -28.57
C THR A 15 4.79 13.56 -28.44
N ALA A 16 4.65 13.05 -27.21
CA ALA A 16 4.37 11.64 -27.00
C ALA A 16 2.92 11.36 -27.46
N GLN A 17 2.78 10.60 -28.55
CA GLN A 17 1.50 9.97 -28.88
C GLN A 17 1.17 8.94 -27.78
N ASN A 18 0.16 9.28 -26.97
CA ASN A 18 -0.31 8.53 -25.80
C ASN A 18 -1.10 7.27 -26.18
N ASN A 19 -0.42 6.25 -26.72
CA ASN A 19 -1.03 4.93 -26.96
C ASN A 19 -0.35 3.78 -26.18
N GLY A 20 0.62 4.07 -25.31
CA GLY A 20 1.31 3.08 -24.48
C GLY A 20 0.72 2.96 -23.07
N VAL A 21 0.82 1.78 -22.46
CA VAL A 21 0.45 1.58 -21.04
C VAL A 21 1.43 2.35 -20.15
N ARG A 22 0.99 2.85 -18.99
CA ARG A 22 1.81 3.68 -18.06
C ARG A 22 3.20 3.09 -17.78
N SER A 23 3.33 1.77 -17.67
CA SER A 23 4.62 1.09 -17.49
C SER A 23 5.55 1.22 -18.70
N GLN A 24 5.03 1.11 -19.92
CA GLN A 24 5.80 1.31 -21.15
C GLN A 24 6.23 2.76 -21.30
N ILE A 25 5.38 3.70 -20.90
CA ILE A 25 5.70 5.13 -20.87
C ILE A 25 6.83 5.37 -19.86
N VAL A 26 6.74 4.82 -18.65
CA VAL A 26 7.77 4.98 -17.60
C VAL A 26 9.09 4.32 -18.00
N ASP A 27 9.07 3.08 -18.51
CA ASP A 27 10.27 2.36 -18.95
C ASP A 27 10.95 3.04 -20.14
N ALA A 28 10.17 3.49 -21.13
CA ALA A 28 10.69 4.28 -22.25
C ALA A 28 11.24 5.65 -21.78
N THR A 29 10.64 6.26 -20.76
CA THR A 29 11.10 7.53 -20.17
C THR A 29 12.40 7.35 -19.40
N LEU A 30 12.52 6.28 -18.60
CA LEU A 30 13.74 5.94 -17.87
C LEU A 30 14.88 5.60 -18.82
N LYS A 31 14.63 4.74 -19.83
CA LYS A 31 15.65 4.35 -20.84
C LYS A 31 16.06 5.49 -21.78
N ARG A 32 15.22 6.50 -21.96
CA ARG A 32 15.56 7.72 -22.72
C ARG A 32 16.18 8.82 -21.86
N SER A 33 16.21 8.65 -20.55
CA SER A 33 16.84 9.63 -19.66
C SER A 33 18.34 9.63 -19.89
N PHE A 34 18.93 10.82 -20.06
CA PHE A 34 20.38 11.00 -20.11
C PHE A 34 21.08 10.48 -18.84
N LEU A 35 20.34 10.28 -17.75
CA LEU A 35 20.84 9.70 -16.50
C LEU A 35 21.00 8.18 -16.61
N CYS A 36 20.27 7.50 -17.51
CA CYS A 36 20.29 6.04 -17.64
C CYS A 36 21.66 5.52 -18.10
N ASP A 37 22.41 6.33 -18.86
CA ASP A 37 23.79 6.03 -19.29
C ASP A 37 24.79 6.01 -18.11
N TYR A 38 24.38 6.51 -16.94
CA TYR A 38 25.21 6.59 -15.73
C TYR A 38 24.72 5.69 -14.59
N VAL A 39 23.73 4.83 -14.84
CA VAL A 39 23.21 3.89 -13.85
C VAL A 39 23.83 2.51 -14.08
N GLU A 40 24.52 2.00 -13.07
CA GLU A 40 24.99 0.61 -13.05
C GLU A 40 23.81 -0.31 -12.76
N VAL A 41 23.46 -1.17 -13.74
CA VAL A 41 22.39 -2.16 -13.58
C VAL A 41 22.97 -3.36 -12.84
N VAL A 42 22.59 -3.50 -11.57
CA VAL A 42 22.96 -4.66 -10.75
C VAL A 42 21.85 -5.71 -10.84
N GLU A 43 22.14 -6.85 -11.48
CA GLU A 43 21.25 -8.02 -11.47
C GLU A 43 21.37 -8.75 -10.12
N LEU A 44 20.28 -8.77 -9.35
CA LEU A 44 20.22 -9.50 -8.09
C LEU A 44 19.99 -10.99 -8.35
N THR A 45 21.07 -11.78 -8.28
CA THR A 45 21.07 -13.25 -8.40
C THR A 45 20.96 -13.90 -7.03
N ASN A 46 19.80 -13.80 -6.36
CA ASN A 46 19.48 -14.62 -5.18
C ASN A 46 17.97 -14.69 -4.93
N GLN A 47 17.25 -15.52 -5.70
CA GLN A 47 15.85 -15.87 -5.40
C GLN A 47 15.82 -17.03 -4.39
N SER A 48 16.04 -16.75 -3.10
CA SER A 48 15.94 -17.79 -2.06
C SER A 48 14.74 -17.56 -1.13
N LYS A 49 13.83 -18.55 -1.14
CA LYS A 49 12.74 -18.82 -0.17
C LYS A 49 11.48 -17.94 -0.19
N ILE A 50 10.89 -17.67 -1.36
CA ILE A 50 9.49 -17.22 -1.41
C ILE A 50 8.60 -18.44 -1.67
N SER A 51 7.69 -18.74 -0.75
CA SER A 51 6.64 -19.74 -0.99
C SER A 51 5.36 -19.04 -1.46
N TYR A 52 4.80 -19.49 -2.58
CA TYR A 52 3.56 -18.95 -3.12
C TYR A 52 2.50 -20.03 -3.38
N ARG A 53 1.22 -19.66 -3.23
CA ARG A 53 0.07 -20.51 -3.56
C ARG A 53 -1.04 -19.65 -4.17
N SER A 54 -1.73 -20.20 -5.17
CA SER A 54 -2.98 -19.69 -5.73
C SER A 54 -4.08 -20.71 -5.46
N GLY A 55 -5.30 -20.27 -5.17
CA GLY A 55 -6.42 -21.17 -4.83
C GLY A 55 -7.66 -20.43 -4.32
N ILE A 56 -8.62 -21.21 -3.81
CA ILE A 56 -9.81 -20.66 -3.16
C ILE A 56 -9.43 -19.94 -1.86
N LEU A 57 -10.26 -18.98 -1.44
CA LEU A 57 -9.94 -18.08 -0.33
C LEU A 57 -9.70 -18.82 0.99
N SER A 58 -10.35 -19.96 1.21
CA SER A 58 -10.11 -20.77 2.42
C SER A 58 -8.69 -21.36 2.42
N ASP A 59 -8.27 -21.95 1.31
CA ASP A 59 -6.94 -22.57 1.17
C ASP A 59 -5.82 -21.52 1.22
N LEU A 60 -6.08 -20.32 0.68
CA LEU A 60 -5.14 -19.20 0.77
C LEU A 60 -5.05 -18.64 2.20
N SER A 61 -6.18 -18.56 2.90
CA SER A 61 -6.19 -18.21 4.32
C SER A 61 -5.38 -19.23 5.12
N ASP A 62 -5.55 -20.52 4.85
CA ASP A 62 -4.80 -21.58 5.55
C ASP A 62 -3.33 -21.62 5.13
N PHE A 63 -2.99 -21.12 3.93
CA PHE A 63 -1.60 -20.99 3.47
C PHE A 63 -0.89 -19.76 4.05
N VAL A 64 -1.42 -18.55 3.83
CA VAL A 64 -0.81 -17.31 4.32
C VAL A 64 -0.81 -17.25 5.84
N CYS A 65 -1.78 -17.93 6.46
CA CYS A 65 -1.86 -18.07 7.90
C CYS A 65 -1.73 -19.53 8.32
N VAL A 66 -0.79 -20.30 7.73
CA VAL A 66 -0.48 -21.66 8.20
C VAL A 66 -0.33 -21.61 9.71
N ASP A 67 -1.16 -22.41 10.37
CA ASP A 67 -1.20 -22.51 11.80
C ASP A 67 -1.54 -21.18 12.51
N LEU A 68 -2.53 -20.48 11.96
CA LEU A 68 -3.08 -19.23 12.50
C LEU A 68 -3.25 -19.35 14.01
N LYS A 69 -3.80 -20.47 14.49
CA LYS A 69 -4.02 -20.79 15.91
C LYS A 69 -2.76 -20.76 16.78
N ASN A 70 -1.59 -21.15 16.26
CA ASN A 70 -0.36 -21.21 17.04
C ASN A 70 0.51 -19.95 16.87
N ASN A 71 0.46 -19.30 15.70
CA ASN A 71 1.35 -18.18 15.36
C ASN A 71 0.68 -16.80 15.34
N PHE A 72 -0.64 -16.66 15.53
CA PHE A 72 -1.32 -15.35 15.58
C PHE A 72 -0.79 -14.43 16.68
N THR A 73 -0.03 -14.97 17.63
CA THR A 73 0.58 -14.25 18.75
C THR A 73 1.91 -13.60 18.39
N ILE A 74 2.56 -13.99 17.28
CA ILE A 74 3.88 -13.53 16.87
C ILE A 74 3.74 -12.45 15.79
N PRO A 75 3.88 -11.16 16.13
CA PRO A 75 3.51 -10.10 15.19
C PRO A 75 4.49 -9.93 14.02
N VAL A 76 5.79 -10.15 14.26
CA VAL A 76 6.83 -10.13 13.21
C VAL A 76 6.59 -11.22 12.18
N TRP A 77 6.18 -12.40 12.63
CA TRP A 77 5.78 -13.51 11.76
C TRP A 77 4.59 -13.13 10.88
N LEU A 78 3.59 -12.42 11.43
CA LEU A 78 2.45 -11.93 10.65
C LEU A 78 2.84 -10.83 9.64
N ALA A 79 3.87 -10.03 9.93
CA ALA A 79 4.32 -8.96 9.05
C ALA A 79 5.06 -9.47 7.79
N ASN A 80 5.69 -10.65 7.89
CA ASN A 80 6.43 -11.26 6.78
C ASN A 80 5.54 -12.09 5.84
N ARG A 81 4.21 -12.00 5.98
CA ARG A 81 3.24 -12.78 5.20
C ARG A 81 2.15 -11.87 4.68
N THR A 82 1.81 -12.01 3.41
CA THR A 82 0.73 -11.23 2.82
C THR A 82 -0.03 -12.05 1.79
N THR A 83 -1.30 -11.72 1.59
CA THR A 83 -2.00 -12.06 0.37
C THR A 83 -1.85 -10.91 -0.63
N ILE A 84 -1.62 -11.23 -1.89
CA ILE A 84 -1.67 -10.27 -2.98
C ILE A 84 -3.01 -10.41 -3.68
N ALA A 85 -3.66 -9.28 -3.89
CA ALA A 85 -4.91 -9.15 -4.63
C ALA A 85 -4.71 -8.21 -5.83
N THR A 86 -5.60 -8.31 -6.81
CA THR A 86 -5.51 -7.51 -8.04
C THR A 86 -6.06 -6.11 -7.90
N THR A 87 -7.13 -5.94 -7.10
CA THR A 87 -7.82 -4.66 -6.89
C THR A 87 -7.90 -4.32 -5.42
N ASN A 88 -8.06 -3.03 -5.11
CA ASN A 88 -8.30 -2.56 -3.74
C ASN A 88 -9.56 -3.20 -3.16
N GLU A 89 -10.64 -3.32 -3.94
CA GLU A 89 -11.89 -3.97 -3.51
C GLU A 89 -11.65 -5.43 -3.08
N THR A 90 -10.94 -6.20 -3.90
CA THR A 90 -10.58 -7.58 -3.59
C THR A 90 -9.71 -7.63 -2.34
N ALA A 91 -8.73 -6.73 -2.21
CA ALA A 91 -7.88 -6.65 -1.02
C ALA A 91 -8.68 -6.37 0.25
N HIS A 92 -9.68 -5.48 0.19
CA HIS A 92 -10.58 -5.19 1.31
C HIS A 92 -11.43 -6.41 1.68
N PHE A 93 -12.02 -7.09 0.70
CA PHE A 93 -12.82 -8.29 0.93
C PHE A 93 -12.01 -9.40 1.63
N VAL A 94 -10.81 -9.69 1.13
CA VAL A 94 -9.91 -10.69 1.72
C VAL A 94 -9.48 -10.25 3.13
N THR A 95 -9.18 -8.96 3.32
CA THR A 95 -8.79 -8.41 4.62
C THR A 95 -9.91 -8.60 5.65
N ASP A 96 -11.15 -8.29 5.28
CA ASP A 96 -12.33 -8.47 6.14
C ASP A 96 -12.54 -9.94 6.51
N PHE A 97 -12.41 -10.82 5.53
CA PHE A 97 -12.50 -12.26 5.73
C PHE A 97 -11.43 -12.80 6.70
N LEU A 98 -10.18 -12.37 6.55
CA LEU A 98 -9.10 -12.73 7.47
C LEU A 98 -9.33 -12.15 8.87
N LEU A 99 -9.70 -10.88 8.96
CA LEU A 99 -10.00 -10.23 10.25
C LEU A 99 -11.12 -10.93 11.01
N ALA A 100 -12.12 -11.49 10.33
CA ALA A 100 -13.20 -12.25 10.97
C ALA A 100 -12.70 -13.55 11.64
N ARG A 101 -11.68 -14.19 11.07
CA ARG A 101 -11.12 -15.47 11.55
C ARG A 101 -10.07 -15.31 12.64
N ILE A 102 -9.33 -14.21 12.62
CA ILE A 102 -8.26 -13.96 13.59
C ILE A 102 -8.87 -13.61 14.97
N PRO A 103 -8.48 -14.25 16.08
CA PRO A 103 -9.00 -13.92 17.40
C PRO A 103 -8.61 -12.51 17.84
N GLY A 104 -9.43 -11.91 18.71
CA GLY A 104 -9.20 -10.61 19.33
C GLY A 104 -10.37 -9.65 19.19
N LYS A 105 -10.45 -8.68 20.12
CA LYS A 105 -11.49 -7.65 20.12
C LYS A 105 -11.31 -6.73 18.92
N LEU A 106 -12.33 -6.66 18.07
CA LEU A 106 -12.39 -5.75 16.93
C LEU A 106 -12.66 -4.33 17.42
N LYS A 107 -11.91 -3.35 16.93
CA LYS A 107 -12.22 -1.93 17.04
C LYS A 107 -12.51 -1.36 15.65
N LEU A 108 -13.60 -0.61 15.58
CA LEU A 108 -14.07 0.05 14.37
C LEU A 108 -13.78 1.54 14.48
N TYR A 109 -13.19 2.10 13.44
CA TYR A 109 -12.98 3.53 13.30
C TYR A 109 -13.73 4.03 12.07
N ARG A 110 -14.76 4.85 12.30
CA ARG A 110 -15.45 5.56 11.22
C ARG A 110 -14.68 6.83 10.86
N GLY A 111 -14.46 7.03 9.57
CA GLY A 111 -13.92 8.25 9.00
C GLY A 111 -14.88 9.40 9.18
N SER A 112 -14.37 10.62 9.04
CA SER A 112 -15.18 11.83 8.99
C SER A 112 -14.89 12.49 7.65
N ASP A 113 -15.83 12.33 6.73
CA ASP A 113 -15.69 12.77 5.36
C ASP A 113 -16.55 14.03 5.15
N THR A 114 -16.03 15.01 4.44
CA THR A 114 -16.68 16.30 4.18
C THR A 114 -16.46 16.67 2.71
N ALA A 115 -17.48 17.15 2.02
CA ALA A 115 -17.36 17.67 0.66
C ALA A 115 -17.69 19.16 0.63
N ASP A 116 -17.03 19.91 -0.26
CA ASP A 116 -17.25 21.35 -0.39
C ASP A 116 -18.66 21.67 -0.97
N ASN A 117 -19.29 20.70 -1.64
CA ASN A 117 -20.64 20.79 -2.20
C ASN A 117 -21.55 19.68 -1.69
N GLU A 118 -21.94 19.74 -0.40
CA GLU A 118 -22.87 18.78 0.24
C GLU A 118 -24.26 18.69 -0.42
N THR A 119 -24.60 19.64 -1.29
CA THR A 119 -25.88 19.72 -1.99
C THR A 119 -25.96 18.86 -3.25
N LEU A 120 -24.83 18.44 -3.83
CA LEU A 120 -24.78 17.69 -5.10
C LEU A 120 -24.50 16.19 -4.90
N TYR A 121 -23.80 15.82 -3.83
CA TYR A 121 -23.40 14.44 -3.56
C TYR A 121 -23.74 14.06 -2.13
N SER A 122 -24.43 12.93 -1.95
CA SER A 122 -24.75 12.43 -0.61
C SER A 122 -23.49 11.96 0.11
N ILE A 123 -23.47 12.11 1.44
CA ILE A 123 -22.39 11.60 2.27
C ILE A 123 -22.21 10.08 2.13
N GLU A 124 -23.29 9.35 1.87
CA GLU A 124 -23.27 7.91 1.62
C GLU A 124 -22.46 7.56 0.36
N PHE A 125 -22.62 8.34 -0.72
CA PHE A 125 -21.85 8.17 -1.94
C PHE A 125 -20.36 8.42 -1.69
N ILE A 126 -20.02 9.50 -0.97
CA ILE A 126 -18.64 9.85 -0.63
C ILE A 126 -17.99 8.76 0.22
N ASN A 127 -18.72 8.22 1.22
CA ASN A 127 -18.23 7.14 2.09
C ASN A 127 -17.96 5.82 1.34
N MET A 128 -18.51 5.64 0.12
CA MET A 128 -18.22 4.48 -0.73
C MET A 128 -16.98 4.67 -1.60
N LEU A 129 -16.47 5.89 -1.75
CA LEU A 129 -15.27 6.15 -2.53
C LEU A 129 -14.04 5.63 -1.75
N ILE A 130 -13.20 4.82 -2.40
CA ILE A 130 -11.92 4.35 -1.86
C ILE A 130 -10.80 4.76 -2.82
N PRO A 131 -10.37 6.03 -2.78
CA PRO A 131 -9.21 6.47 -3.53
C PRO A 131 -7.96 5.66 -3.19
N SER A 132 -7.02 5.58 -4.11
CA SER A 132 -5.82 4.72 -3.99
C SER A 132 -4.88 5.05 -2.81
N GLU A 133 -4.99 6.26 -2.26
CA GLU A 133 -4.20 6.76 -1.11
C GLU A 133 -5.01 6.88 0.19
N PHE A 134 -6.29 6.58 0.13
CA PHE A 134 -7.18 6.74 1.27
C PHE A 134 -7.36 5.41 1.99
N THR A 135 -7.60 5.52 3.29
CA THR A 135 -8.16 4.44 4.08
C THR A 135 -9.65 4.34 3.83
N ALA A 136 -10.19 3.11 3.84
CA ALA A 136 -11.62 2.90 3.85
C ALA A 136 -12.33 3.72 4.93
N HIS A 137 -13.53 4.19 4.62
CA HIS A 137 -14.39 4.93 5.55
C HIS A 137 -14.56 4.17 6.89
N ILE A 138 -14.68 2.85 6.83
CA ILE A 138 -14.69 1.98 8.02
C ILE A 138 -13.35 1.24 8.11
N LEU A 139 -12.51 1.67 9.05
CA LEU A 139 -11.25 1.01 9.35
C LEU A 139 -11.44 0.01 10.49
N LYS A 140 -11.14 -1.27 10.21
CA LYS A 140 -11.31 -2.41 11.13
C LYS A 140 -9.95 -2.88 11.63
N LEU A 141 -9.71 -2.80 12.94
CA LEU A 141 -8.41 -3.15 13.54
C LEU A 141 -8.55 -4.06 14.77
N LYS A 142 -7.50 -4.84 15.03
CA LYS A 142 -7.33 -5.64 16.25
C LYS A 142 -5.94 -5.37 16.83
N LYS A 143 -5.80 -5.38 18.15
CA LYS A 143 -4.48 -5.26 18.82
C LYS A 143 -3.56 -6.41 18.39
N LYS A 144 -2.24 -6.18 18.45
CA LYS A 144 -1.20 -7.16 18.09
C LYS A 144 -1.28 -7.64 16.64
N ARG A 145 -1.72 -6.77 15.72
CA ARG A 145 -1.78 -7.05 14.28
C ARG A 145 -0.89 -6.10 13.50
N CYS A 146 -0.45 -6.57 12.34
CA CYS A 146 0.38 -5.78 11.43
C CYS A 146 -0.50 -4.78 10.66
N ILE A 147 -0.02 -3.55 10.59
CA ILE A 147 -0.57 -2.46 9.78
C ILE A 147 0.56 -1.82 8.99
N MET A 148 0.20 -1.12 7.92
CA MET A 148 1.13 -0.40 7.06
C MET A 148 0.74 1.07 7.00
N LEU A 149 1.70 1.98 7.15
CA LEU A 149 1.46 3.39 6.90
C LEU A 149 1.22 3.65 5.41
N LEU A 150 0.30 4.56 5.12
CA LEU A 150 -0.06 4.97 3.75
C LEU A 150 0.55 6.31 3.34
N LYS A 151 1.11 7.06 4.30
CA LYS A 151 1.77 8.35 4.05
C LYS A 151 2.94 8.55 5.01
N ASN A 152 3.86 9.41 4.59
CA ASN A 152 4.99 9.81 5.41
C ASN A 152 4.49 10.63 6.59
N VAL A 153 4.83 10.19 7.79
CA VAL A 153 4.56 10.92 9.04
C VAL A 153 5.83 11.61 9.51
N ASP A 154 6.95 10.89 9.47
CA ASP A 154 8.27 11.40 9.84
C ASP A 154 9.35 10.53 9.16
N ALA A 155 9.74 10.94 7.96
CA ALA A 155 10.68 10.18 7.14
C ALA A 155 12.09 10.10 7.78
N THR A 156 12.48 11.13 8.53
CA THR A 156 13.79 11.19 9.21
C THR A 156 13.94 10.07 10.23
N ASN A 157 12.84 9.71 10.91
CA ASN A 157 12.80 8.64 11.89
C ASN A 157 12.26 7.31 11.35
N GLY A 158 12.22 7.14 10.01
CA GLY A 158 11.77 5.90 9.37
C GLY A 158 10.25 5.67 9.40
N HIS A 159 9.47 6.68 9.75
CA HIS A 159 8.00 6.64 9.75
C HIS A 159 7.46 7.08 8.38
N CYS A 160 7.77 6.29 7.35
CA CYS A 160 7.42 6.54 5.96
C CYS A 160 6.26 5.65 5.46
N ASN A 161 5.77 5.97 4.26
CA ASN A 161 4.80 5.15 3.53
C ASN A 161 5.36 3.75 3.29
N GLY A 162 4.55 2.72 3.53
CA GLY A 162 4.96 1.32 3.41
C GLY A 162 5.57 0.74 4.68
N THR A 163 5.96 1.55 5.68
CA THR A 163 6.52 1.01 6.93
C THR A 163 5.46 0.16 7.66
N HIS A 164 5.85 -1.06 8.01
CA HIS A 164 5.04 -2.00 8.78
C HIS A 164 5.16 -1.76 10.29
N TYR A 165 4.01 -1.78 10.96
CA TYR A 165 3.91 -1.65 12.41
C TYR A 165 3.04 -2.73 13.02
N ILE A 166 3.30 -3.02 14.27
CA ILE A 166 2.49 -3.85 15.14
C ILE A 166 1.68 -2.95 16.07
N ILE A 167 0.36 -3.10 16.04
CA ILE A 167 -0.54 -2.37 16.94
C ILE A 167 -0.29 -2.78 18.39
N VAL A 168 0.08 -1.81 19.23
CA VAL A 168 0.19 -1.97 20.69
C VAL A 168 -1.15 -1.66 21.34
N SER A 169 -1.69 -0.47 21.06
CA SER A 169 -2.94 0.01 21.66
C SER A 169 -3.81 0.77 20.65
N LEU A 170 -5.12 0.71 20.88
CA LEU A 170 -6.14 1.27 20.02
C LEU A 170 -7.03 2.22 20.83
N TYR A 171 -6.63 3.50 20.90
CA TYR A 171 -7.42 4.56 21.54
C TYR A 171 -8.40 5.18 20.55
N ASP A 172 -9.27 6.10 20.97
CA ASP A 172 -10.32 6.63 20.09
C ASP A 172 -9.77 7.57 19.01
N HIS A 173 -8.75 8.36 19.36
CA HIS A 173 -8.18 9.39 18.47
C HIS A 173 -6.73 9.11 18.05
N VAL A 174 -6.09 8.12 18.66
CA VAL A 174 -4.67 7.78 18.42
C VAL A 174 -4.51 6.26 18.41
N ILE A 175 -3.67 5.76 17.50
CA ILE A 175 -3.21 4.38 17.48
C ILE A 175 -1.75 4.36 17.92
N GLU A 176 -1.44 3.55 18.92
CA GLU A 176 -0.07 3.30 19.35
C GLU A 176 0.45 2.05 18.64
N ALA A 177 1.53 2.18 17.90
CA ALA A 177 2.09 1.08 17.13
C ALA A 177 3.62 1.08 17.19
N LYS A 178 4.23 -0.10 17.06
CA LYS A 178 5.70 -0.28 17.04
C LYS A 178 6.17 -0.75 15.68
N VAL A 179 7.27 -0.20 15.18
CA VAL A 179 7.87 -0.63 13.91
C VAL A 179 8.17 -2.13 13.98
N ALA A 180 7.70 -2.87 12.97
CA ALA A 180 7.76 -4.33 12.97
C ALA A 180 9.14 -4.88 12.60
N SER A 181 9.85 -4.21 11.69
CA SER A 181 11.13 -4.66 11.14
C SER A 181 11.96 -3.50 10.58
N GLY A 182 13.23 -3.77 10.25
CA GLY A 182 14.16 -2.79 9.69
C GLY A 182 14.96 -2.02 10.75
N PRO A 183 15.72 -0.98 10.34
CA PRO A 183 16.66 -0.27 11.21
C PRO A 183 16.00 0.40 12.43
N CYS A 184 14.73 0.76 12.31
CA CYS A 184 13.95 1.42 13.35
C CYS A 184 13.04 0.44 14.12
N ALA A 185 13.28 -0.88 14.04
CA ALA A 185 12.44 -1.88 14.69
C ALA A 185 12.29 -1.65 16.20
N GLY A 186 11.07 -1.78 16.71
CA GLY A 186 10.74 -1.52 18.12
C GLY A 186 10.44 -0.05 18.46
N SER A 187 10.81 0.90 17.60
CA SER A 187 10.43 2.31 17.76
C SER A 187 8.91 2.47 17.79
N THR A 188 8.42 3.29 18.71
CA THR A 188 6.97 3.49 18.91
C THR A 188 6.52 4.78 18.23
N LEU A 189 5.39 4.71 17.54
CA LEU A 189 4.72 5.84 16.90
C LEU A 189 3.29 5.94 17.41
N LEU A 190 2.89 7.17 17.77
CA LEU A 190 1.50 7.54 17.99
C LEU A 190 0.93 8.09 16.69
N ILE A 191 -0.01 7.36 16.09
CA ILE A 191 -0.58 7.66 14.79
C ILE A 191 -1.93 8.36 15.00
N PRO A 192 -2.06 9.66 14.71
CA PRO A 192 -3.33 10.38 14.78
C PRO A 192 -4.15 10.20 13.50
N ARG A 193 -5.41 10.65 13.53
CA ARG A 193 -6.20 10.85 12.31
C ARG A 193 -5.71 12.09 11.56
N ILE A 194 -5.51 11.98 10.25
CA ILE A 194 -5.00 13.06 9.41
C ILE A 194 -5.98 13.26 8.24
N PRO A 195 -6.49 14.49 8.01
CA PRO A 195 -7.30 14.78 6.84
C PRO A 195 -6.53 14.49 5.54
N HIS A 196 -7.23 14.03 4.52
CA HIS A 196 -6.71 13.84 3.18
C HIS A 196 -7.73 14.39 2.20
N VAL A 197 -7.30 15.29 1.31
CA VAL A 197 -8.14 15.92 0.30
C VAL A 197 -8.01 15.14 -1.00
N SER A 198 -9.12 14.79 -1.63
CA SER A 198 -9.11 14.07 -2.90
C SER A 198 -8.46 14.92 -3.98
N GLN A 199 -7.71 14.27 -4.87
CA GLN A 199 -7.09 14.97 -5.99
C GLN A 199 -8.15 15.19 -7.08
N GLU A 200 -8.20 16.40 -7.65
CA GLU A 200 -9.15 16.80 -8.69
C GLU A 200 -9.13 15.90 -9.94
N MET A 201 -8.02 15.20 -10.19
CA MET A 201 -7.87 14.28 -11.32
C MET A 201 -8.50 12.90 -11.08
N GLU A 202 -8.77 12.53 -9.82
CA GLU A 202 -9.32 11.21 -9.45
C GLU A 202 -10.85 11.24 -9.35
N PHE A 203 -11.43 12.40 -9.04
CA PHE A 203 -12.88 12.58 -8.83
C PHE A 203 -13.39 13.90 -9.41
N PRO A 204 -14.66 13.97 -9.85
CA PRO A 204 -15.23 15.19 -10.43
C PRO A 204 -15.40 16.36 -9.44
N PHE A 205 -15.10 16.15 -8.16
CA PHE A 205 -15.17 17.17 -7.12
C PHE A 205 -14.16 16.88 -5.99
N PRO A 206 -13.66 17.92 -5.31
CA PRO A 206 -12.84 17.75 -4.11
C PRO A 206 -13.68 17.34 -2.90
N PHE A 207 -13.14 16.44 -2.09
CA PHE A 207 -13.68 16.08 -0.78
C PHE A 207 -12.53 15.77 0.17
N THR A 208 -12.75 15.94 1.46
CA THR A 208 -11.77 15.66 2.51
C THR A 208 -12.22 14.46 3.33
N CYS A 209 -11.36 13.45 3.47
CA CYS A 209 -11.56 12.35 4.41
C CYS A 209 -10.60 12.46 5.59
N LYS A 210 -11.12 12.47 6.82
CA LYS A 210 -10.31 12.45 8.03
C LYS A 210 -10.31 11.07 8.67
N GLN A 211 -9.17 10.39 8.56
CA GLN A 211 -8.98 9.04 9.08
C GLN A 211 -7.51 8.78 9.41
N PHE A 212 -7.21 7.67 10.09
CA PHE A 212 -5.82 7.25 10.32
C PHE A 212 -5.10 6.95 9.00
N PRO A 213 -3.82 7.35 8.85
CA PRO A 213 -3.01 7.16 7.64
C PRO A 213 -2.51 5.72 7.46
N LEU A 214 -3.33 4.69 7.65
CA LEU A 214 -2.85 3.31 7.73
C LEU A 214 -3.87 2.28 7.25
N LYS A 215 -3.39 1.12 6.81
CA LYS A 215 -4.26 -0.03 6.51
C LYS A 215 -3.76 -1.31 7.18
N PRO A 216 -4.64 -2.32 7.40
CA PRO A 216 -4.19 -3.65 7.75
C PRO A 216 -3.20 -4.19 6.70
N ALA A 217 -2.10 -4.81 7.15
CA ALA A 217 -1.04 -5.32 6.28
C ALA A 217 -1.19 -6.81 5.94
N PHE A 218 -2.41 -7.35 5.98
CA PHE A 218 -2.67 -8.76 5.64
C PHE A 218 -2.76 -9.00 4.14
N VAL A 219 -3.24 -7.99 3.41
CA VAL A 219 -3.51 -8.08 1.99
C VAL A 219 -3.06 -6.80 1.32
N LEU A 220 -2.27 -6.94 0.27
CA LEU A 220 -1.78 -5.84 -0.55
C LEU A 220 -2.24 -6.02 -1.98
N THR A 221 -2.38 -4.92 -2.70
CA THR A 221 -2.48 -4.98 -4.16
C THR A 221 -1.10 -5.22 -4.76
N CYS A 222 -1.01 -5.77 -5.97
CA CYS A 222 0.28 -5.99 -6.65
C CYS A 222 1.17 -4.73 -6.62
N ASN A 223 0.61 -3.58 -6.99
CA ASN A 223 1.34 -2.30 -7.00
C ASN A 223 1.85 -1.86 -5.62
N LYS A 224 1.19 -2.28 -4.53
CA LYS A 224 1.61 -1.96 -3.16
C LYS A 224 2.59 -2.98 -2.60
N ALA A 225 2.62 -4.20 -3.15
CA ALA A 225 3.59 -5.23 -2.81
C ALA A 225 4.91 -5.07 -3.59
N GLU A 226 4.91 -4.32 -4.69
CA GLU A 226 6.12 -4.01 -5.47
C GLU A 226 7.20 -3.35 -4.59
N GLY A 227 8.42 -3.86 -4.66
CA GLY A 227 9.55 -3.40 -3.83
C GLY A 227 9.51 -3.84 -2.37
N GLN A 228 8.52 -4.65 -1.95
CA GLN A 228 8.48 -5.24 -0.61
C GLN A 228 8.98 -6.69 -0.62
N THR A 229 9.45 -7.15 0.54
CA THR A 229 9.94 -8.53 0.72
C THR A 229 9.09 -9.25 1.75
N PHE A 230 8.60 -10.44 1.39
CA PHE A 230 7.81 -11.32 2.26
C PHE A 230 8.36 -12.74 2.21
N GLU A 231 8.27 -13.48 3.31
CA GLU A 231 8.65 -14.90 3.38
C GLU A 231 7.60 -15.80 2.72
N GLN A 232 6.33 -15.41 2.80
CA GLN A 232 5.21 -16.21 2.31
C GLN A 232 4.13 -15.32 1.69
N ILE A 233 3.75 -15.64 0.45
CA ILE A 233 2.84 -14.83 -0.35
C ILE A 233 1.69 -15.70 -0.87
N GLY A 234 0.47 -15.43 -0.44
CA GLY A 234 -0.72 -15.98 -1.10
C GLY A 234 -1.11 -15.08 -2.28
N ILE A 235 -1.54 -15.63 -3.41
CA ILE A 235 -2.02 -14.82 -4.54
C ILE A 235 -3.49 -15.15 -4.76
N TYR A 236 -4.37 -14.16 -4.60
CA TYR A 236 -5.80 -14.30 -4.80
C TYR A 236 -6.26 -13.55 -6.06
N LEU A 237 -6.56 -14.32 -7.12
CA LEU A 237 -7.01 -13.81 -8.42
C LEU A 237 -8.42 -14.35 -8.73
N PRO A 238 -9.49 -13.75 -8.19
CA PRO A 238 -10.86 -14.22 -8.42
C PRO A 238 -11.33 -14.03 -9.86
N ARG A 239 -10.64 -13.19 -10.64
CA ARG A 239 -10.82 -12.99 -12.08
C ARG A 239 -9.45 -13.04 -12.76
N GLN A 240 -9.38 -13.55 -13.99
CA GLN A 240 -8.14 -13.50 -14.79
C GLN A 240 -7.75 -12.03 -14.98
N PHE A 241 -6.55 -11.68 -14.53
CA PHE A 241 -6.02 -10.33 -14.61
C PHE A 241 -4.97 -10.29 -15.72
N PHE A 242 -5.18 -9.42 -16.71
CA PHE A 242 -4.22 -9.14 -17.76
C PHE A 242 -3.71 -7.71 -17.56
N SER A 243 -2.56 -7.57 -16.90
CA SER A 243 -1.68 -6.42 -17.17
C SER A 243 -0.23 -6.91 -17.20
N HIS A 244 0.57 -6.35 -18.12
CA HIS A 244 1.92 -6.86 -18.40
C HIS A 244 2.86 -6.64 -17.20
N GLY A 245 3.57 -7.70 -16.79
CA GLY A 245 4.58 -7.67 -15.72
C GLY A 245 4.07 -8.00 -14.31
N GLN A 246 2.87 -8.57 -14.15
CA GLN A 246 2.28 -8.88 -12.83
C GLN A 246 2.41 -10.34 -12.37
N LEU A 247 3.12 -11.20 -13.11
CA LEU A 247 3.45 -12.58 -12.73
C LEU A 247 4.95 -12.79 -12.77
#